data_AF-G2JA16-F1
#
_entry.id   AF-G2JA16-F1
#
_cell.length_a   1.000
_cell.length_b   1.000
_cell.length_c   1.000
_cell.angle_alpha   90.00
_cell.angle_beta   90.00
_cell.angle_gamma   90.00
#
_symmetry.space_group_name_H-M   'P 1'
#
loop_
_entity.id
_entity.type
_entity.pdbx_description
1 polymer ?
#
loop_
_entity_poly.entity_id
_entity_poly.type
_entity_poly.pdbx_seq_one_letter_code
_entity_poly.pdbx_strand_id
1 'polypeptide(L)' 'MVADAEPLIALSRLGELELLQQLLGEVWITSVVRQELLDAGSFQGQTEIMYPEHGCMKRVSR' A
#
# COMPACT_ATOMS: atom_id res chain seq x y z
N MET A 1 -3.76 -10.58 2.24
CA MET A 1 -2.53 -10.95 1.48
C MET A 1 -1.37 -10.08 1.96
N VAL A 2 -0.12 -10.56 1.94
CA VAL A 2 1.07 -9.72 2.17
C VAL A 2 1.51 -9.15 0.83
N ALA A 3 1.65 -7.83 0.73
CA ALA A 3 2.11 -7.17 -0.49
C ALA A 3 3.62 -6.91 -0.46
N ASP A 4 4.25 -6.93 -1.63
CA ASP A 4 5.62 -6.48 -1.86
C ASP A 4 5.66 -4.94 -2.03
N ALA A 5 6.78 -4.29 -1.74
CA ALA A 5 6.90 -2.83 -1.81
C ALA A 5 6.88 -2.31 -3.25
N GLU A 6 7.54 -2.99 -4.19
CA GLU A 6 7.66 -2.47 -5.57
C GLU A 6 6.30 -2.33 -6.29
N PRO A 7 5.39 -3.32 -6.25
CA PRO A 7 4.06 -3.17 -6.84
C PRO A 7 3.21 -2.10 -6.13
N LEU A 8 3.36 -1.94 -4.81
CA LEU A 8 2.68 -0.88 -4.05
C LEU A 8 3.13 0.50 -4.53
N ILE A 9 4.44 0.71 -4.66
CA ILE A 9 5.02 1.97 -5.16
C ILE A 9 4.53 2.24 -6.59
N ALA A 10 4.53 1.22 -7.45
CA ALA A 10 4.09 1.36 -8.83
C ALA A 10 2.62 1.79 -8.92
N LEU A 11 1.72 1.10 -8.21
CA LEU A 11 0.29 1.42 -8.19
C LEU A 11 0.01 2.77 -7.54
N SER A 12 0.75 3.14 -6.49
CA SER A 12 0.69 4.44 -5.85
C SER A 12 1.02 5.58 -6.82
N ARG A 13 2.06 5.40 -7.63
CA ARG A 13 2.45 6.38 -8.66
C ARG A 13 1.43 6.48 -9.79
N LEU A 14 0.72 5.39 -10.08
CA LEU A 14 -0.35 5.36 -11.09
C LEU A 14 -1.69 5.89 -10.56
N GLY A 15 -1.83 6.09 -9.24
CA GLY A 15 -3.12 6.45 -8.62
C GLY A 15 -4.11 5.27 -8.54
N GLU A 16 -3.60 4.04 -8.61
CA GLU A 16 -4.40 2.82 -8.78
C GLU A 16 -4.33 1.89 -7.55
N LEU A 17 -3.97 2.42 -6.37
CA LEU A 17 -3.91 1.64 -5.12
C LEU A 17 -5.24 1.00 -4.74
N GLU A 18 -6.36 1.60 -5.16
CA GLU A 18 -7.70 1.10 -4.94
C GLU A 18 -7.92 -0.29 -5.55
N LEU A 19 -7.23 -0.61 -6.65
CA LEU A 19 -7.34 -1.93 -7.31
C LEU A 19 -6.94 -3.07 -6.37
N LEU A 20 -5.89 -2.88 -5.56
CA LEU A 20 -5.47 -3.88 -4.58
C LEU A 20 -6.56 -4.14 -3.54
N GLN A 21 -7.19 -3.08 -3.06
CA GLN A 21 -8.27 -3.16 -2.08
C GLN A 21 -9.53 -3.82 -2.67
N GLN A 22 -9.85 -3.55 -3.94
CA GLN A 22 -11.00 -4.14 -4.63
C GLN A 22 -10.81 -5.63 -4.93
N LEU A 23 -9.62 -6.01 -5.38
CA LEU A 23 -9.31 -7.40 -5.76
C LEU A 23 -9.07 -8.31 -4.55
N LEU A 24 -8.46 -7.78 -3.49
CA LEU A 24 -7.94 -8.58 -2.38
C LEU A 24 -8.65 -8.34 -1.05
N GLY A 25 -9.46 -7.28 -0.96
CA GLY A 25 -10.19 -6.87 0.24
C GLY A 25 -9.28 -6.24 1.30
N GLU A 26 -8.29 -7.00 1.77
CA GLU A 26 -7.32 -6.61 2.79
C GLU A 26 -5.87 -6.83 2.35
N VAL A 27 -5.09 -5.75 2.38
CA VAL A 27 -3.66 -5.75 2.07
C VAL A 27 -2.88 -5.41 3.33
N TRP A 28 -2.13 -6.39 3.82
CA TRP A 28 -1.34 -6.26 5.02
C TRP A 28 0.08 -5.82 4.66
N ILE A 29 0.56 -4.77 5.31
CA ILE A 29 1.90 -4.22 5.13
C ILE A 29 2.79 -4.73 6.27
N THR A 30 3.76 -5.58 5.95
CA THR A 30 4.72 -6.08 6.94
C THR A 30 5.74 -5.01 7.29
N SER A 31 6.50 -5.23 8.37
CA SER A 31 7.60 -4.35 8.75
C SER A 31 8.70 -4.26 7.69
N VAL A 32 8.97 -5.35 6.98
CA VAL A 32 9.97 -5.39 5.88
C VAL A 32 9.53 -4.49 4.73
N VAL A 33 8.30 -4.67 4.26
CA VAL A 33 7.73 -3.89 3.15
C VAL A 33 7.62 -2.42 3.55
N ARG A 34 7.26 -2.12 4.79
CA ARG A 34 7.27 -0.75 5.32
C ARG A 34 8.67 -0.12 5.25
N GLN A 35 9.72 -0.88 5.52
CA GLN A 35 11.10 -0.38 5.42
C GLN A 35 11.49 -0.13 3.96
N GLU A 36 11.14 -1.04 3.05
CA GLU A 36 11.39 -0.86 1.62
C GLU A 36 10.67 0.37 1.06
N LEU A 37 9.45 0.65 1.52
CA LEU A 37 8.69 1.87 1.16
C LEU A 37 9.34 3.14 1.71
N LEU A 38 10.06 3.08 2.83
CA LEU A 38 10.84 4.20 3.37
C LEU A 38 12.11 4.42 2.54
N ASP A 39 12.81 3.33 2.22
CA ASP A 39 14.09 3.35 1.50
C ASP A 39 13.91 3.80 0.03
N ALA A 40 12.72 3.58 -0.55
CA ALA A 40 12.34 4.06 -1.88
C ALA A 40 12.22 5.59 -1.99
N GLY A 41 12.35 6.33 -0.88
CA GLY A 41 12.22 7.79 -0.85
C GLY A 41 10.77 8.27 -0.97
N SER A 42 10.55 9.55 -1.27
CA SER A 42 9.20 10.12 -1.34
C SER A 42 8.51 9.86 -2.69
N PHE A 43 7.25 9.42 -2.63
CA PHE A 43 6.40 9.22 -3.81
C PHE A 43 4.93 9.56 -3.51
N GLN A 44 4.18 9.90 -4.56
CA GLN A 44 2.75 10.16 -4.44
C GLN A 44 2.03 8.94 -3.85
N GLY A 45 1.18 9.15 -2.84
CA GLY A 45 0.42 8.10 -2.14
C GLY A 45 1.20 7.33 -1.06
N GLN A 46 2.48 7.65 -0.83
CA GLN A 46 3.31 7.00 0.19
C GLN A 46 2.67 7.04 1.59
N THR A 47 2.11 8.18 2.00
CA THR A 47 1.49 8.35 3.32
C THR A 47 0.30 7.41 3.52
N GLU A 48 -0.46 7.17 2.46
CA GLU A 48 -1.63 6.28 2.44
C GLU A 48 -1.23 4.80 2.63
N ILE A 49 -0.10 4.40 2.05
CA ILE A 49 0.45 3.04 2.20
C ILE A 49 1.20 2.86 3.52
N MET A 50 1.84 3.92 4.03
CA MET A 50 2.66 3.87 5.24
C MET A 50 1.84 3.95 6.54
N TYR A 51 0.71 4.65 6.54
CA TYR A 51 -0.15 4.77 7.72
C TYR A 51 -1.56 4.22 7.47
N PRO A 52 -1.70 2.98 6.96
CA PRO A 52 -3.01 2.40 6.78
C PRO A 52 -3.60 2.13 8.17
N GLU A 53 -4.90 2.35 8.32
CA GLU A 53 -5.59 2.12 9.59
C GLU A 53 -5.32 0.68 10.09
N HIS A 54 -4.81 0.55 11.31
CA HIS A 54 -4.45 -0.74 11.92
C HIS A 54 -3.38 -1.57 11.16
N GLY A 55 -2.57 -0.94 10.30
CA GLY A 55 -1.52 -1.64 9.54
C GLY A 55 -2.02 -2.40 8.30
N CYS A 56 -3.28 -2.20 7.92
CA CYS A 56 -3.93 -2.88 6.79
C CYS A 56 -4.70 -1.90 5.92
N MET A 57 -4.44 -1.90 4.62
CA MET A 57 -5.31 -1.21 3.67
C MET A 57 -6.58 -2.03 3.48
N LYS A 58 -7.73 -1.46 3.84
CA LYS A 58 -9.03 -2.12 3.74
C LYS A 58 -9.79 -1.62 2.52
N ARG A 59 -10.69 -2.46 2.02
CA ARG A 59 -11.66 -2.09 0.99
C ARG A 59 -12.43 -0.83 1.39
N VAL A 60 -12.29 0.23 0.62
CA VAL A 60 -13.17 1.40 0.72
C VAL A 60 -14.57 0.95 0.29
N SER A 61 -15.47 0.86 1.25
CA SER A 61 -16.88 0.58 0.99
C SER A 61 -17.56 1.92 0.72
N ARG A 62 -18.06 2.13 -0.49
CA ARG A 62 -18.97 3.24 -0.80
C ARG A 62 -20.32 3.00 -0.14
#